data_AF-A0A7Y5U2T5-F1
#
_entry.id   AF-A0A7Y5U2T5-F1
#
_cell.length_a   1.000
_cell.length_b   1.000
_cell.length_c   1.000
_cell.angle_alpha   90.00
_cell.angle_beta   90.00
_cell.angle_gamma   90.00
#
_symmetry.space_group_name_H-M   'P 1'
#
loop_
_entity.id
_entity.type
_entity.pdbx_description
1 polymer ?
#
loop_
_entity_poly.entity_id
_entity_poly.type
_entity_poly.pdbx_seq_one_letter_code
_entity_poly.pdbx_strand_id
1 'polypeptide(L)'
;MIRAVNSTLDPERVADALVAHAADWLPATGWLVLAIDDAGRMRAMGARGLPAALEPGATAVGQCVIKSRELFCAADISVDRRFAGAAPAAVVAFPLECRGRTVGALVG
;
A
#
# COMPACT_ATOMS: atom_id res chain seq x y z
N MET A 1 -19.41 2.45 -9.05
CA MET A 1 -17.95 2.15 -9.05
C MET A 1 -17.09 3.41 -9.00
N ILE A 2 -17.31 4.43 -9.84
CA ILE A 2 -16.47 5.66 -9.85
C ILE A 2 -16.82 6.70 -8.76
N ARG A 3 -18.00 6.61 -8.14
CA ARG A 3 -18.59 7.75 -7.41
C ARG A 3 -18.03 8.03 -6.01
N ALA A 4 -17.54 7.03 -5.29
CA ALA A 4 -17.03 7.21 -3.93
C ALA A 4 -15.61 7.82 -3.91
N VAL A 5 -14.73 7.31 -4.77
CA VAL A 5 -13.34 7.79 -4.89
C VAL A 5 -13.26 9.19 -5.51
N ASN A 6 -14.23 9.56 -6.36
CA ASN A 6 -14.35 10.91 -6.93
C ASN A 6 -15.25 11.85 -6.11
N SER A 7 -15.71 11.44 -4.93
CA SER A 7 -16.57 12.28 -4.07
C SER A 7 -15.78 13.39 -3.37
N THR A 8 -14.46 13.29 -3.37
CA THR A 8 -13.56 14.19 -2.68
C THR A 8 -12.24 14.33 -3.44
N LEU A 9 -11.65 15.52 -3.33
CA LEU A 9 -10.27 15.77 -3.77
C LEU A 9 -9.27 15.59 -2.62
N ASP A 10 -9.76 15.22 -1.42
CA ASP A 10 -8.95 14.92 -0.25
C ASP A 10 -8.25 13.56 -0.44
N PRO A 11 -6.92 13.54 -0.62
CA PRO A 11 -6.19 12.32 -0.90
C PRO A 11 -6.25 11.29 0.23
N GLU A 12 -6.41 11.71 1.48
CA GLU A 12 -6.46 10.82 2.65
C GLU A 12 -7.81 10.09 2.68
N ARG A 13 -8.91 10.79 2.38
CA ARG A 13 -10.23 10.17 2.23
C ARG A 13 -10.31 9.21 1.04
N VAL A 14 -9.59 9.51 -0.03
CA VAL A 14 -9.44 8.59 -1.17
C VAL A 14 -8.71 7.32 -0.73
N ALA A 15 -7.63 7.44 0.05
CA ALA A 15 -6.92 6.29 0.60
C ALA A 15 -7.83 5.43 1.50
N ASP A 16 -8.63 6.04 2.37
CA ASP A 16 -9.58 5.31 3.21
C ASP A 16 -10.62 4.52 2.39
N ALA A 17 -11.16 5.13 1.33
CA ALA A 17 -12.09 4.47 0.43
C ALA A 17 -11.43 3.30 -0.32
N LEU A 18 -10.18 3.45 -0.76
CA LEU A 18 -9.41 2.38 -1.39
C LEU A 18 -9.23 1.20 -0.44
N VAL A 19 -8.83 1.46 0.81
CA VAL A 19 -8.64 0.42 1.83
C VAL A 19 -9.95 -0.28 2.17
N ALA A 20 -11.04 0.46 2.33
CA ALA A 20 -12.35 -0.12 2.60
C ALA A 20 -12.77 -1.12 1.50
N HIS A 21 -12.57 -0.75 0.23
CA HIS A 21 -12.88 -1.64 -0.89
C HIS A 21 -11.91 -2.82 -1.02
N ALA A 22 -10.62 -2.62 -0.78
CA ALA A 22 -9.65 -3.72 -0.84
C ALA A 22 -9.92 -4.78 0.23
N ALA A 23 -10.29 -4.35 1.44
CA ALA A 23 -10.65 -5.23 2.54
C ALA A 23 -11.91 -6.09 2.26
N ASP A 24 -12.80 -5.66 1.36
CA ASP A 24 -13.95 -6.46 0.94
C ASP A 24 -13.54 -7.62 0.02
N TRP A 25 -12.37 -7.55 -0.63
CA TRP A 25 -11.91 -8.56 -1.59
C TRP A 25 -10.84 -9.48 -1.01
N LEU A 26 -9.95 -8.94 -0.18
CA LEU A 26 -8.80 -9.66 0.35
C LEU A 26 -8.75 -9.54 1.88
N PRO A 27 -8.73 -10.66 2.61
CA PRO A 27 -8.55 -10.62 4.04
C PRO A 27 -7.09 -10.27 4.37
N ALA A 28 -6.90 -9.10 4.96
CA ALA A 28 -5.64 -8.64 5.52
C ALA A 28 -5.88 -8.02 6.90
N THR A 29 -4.96 -8.22 7.84
CA THR A 29 -5.08 -7.70 9.21
C THR A 29 -4.86 -6.19 9.30
N GLY A 30 -4.14 -5.62 8.32
CA GLY A 30 -3.93 -4.19 8.21
C GLY A 30 -3.65 -3.78 6.77
N TRP A 31 -3.83 -2.51 6.47
CA TRP A 31 -3.61 -1.92 5.16
C TRP A 31 -2.81 -0.63 5.27
N LEU A 32 -2.02 -0.34 4.25
CA LEU A 32 -1.27 0.90 4.06
C LEU A 32 -1.44 1.39 2.61
N VAL A 33 -1.72 2.68 2.44
CA VAL A 33 -1.69 3.35 1.14
C VAL A 33 -0.53 4.33 1.12
N LEU A 34 0.34 4.16 0.14
CA LEU A 34 1.45 5.06 -0.17
C LEU A 34 1.14 5.77 -1.50
N ALA A 35 1.45 7.05 -1.58
CA ALA A 35 1.43 7.79 -2.84
C ALA A 35 2.75 8.53 -3.06
N ILE A 36 3.02 8.87 -4.32
CA ILE A 36 4.11 9.73 -4.72
C ILE A 36 3.57 11.16 -4.84
N ASP A 37 4.14 12.11 -4.12
CA ASP A 37 3.80 13.53 -4.22
C ASP A 37 4.38 14.17 -5.51
N ASP A 38 4.01 15.43 -5.77
CA ASP A 38 4.50 16.16 -6.96
C ASP A 38 6.02 16.35 -6.97
N ALA A 39 6.68 16.23 -5.81
CA ALA A 39 8.14 16.27 -5.69
C ALA A 39 8.79 14.89 -5.86
N GLY A 40 8.02 13.85 -6.20
CA GLY A 40 8.51 12.49 -6.37
C GLY A 40 8.77 11.75 -5.04
N ARG A 41 8.35 12.32 -3.90
CA ARG A 41 8.55 11.72 -2.58
C ARG A 41 7.38 10.83 -2.23
N MET A 42 7.71 9.68 -1.65
CA MET A 42 6.69 8.78 -1.14
C MET A 42 6.15 9.29 0.19
N ARG A 43 4.82 9.25 0.34
CA ARG A 43 4.11 9.60 1.57
C ARG A 43 3.02 8.58 1.87
N ALA A 44 2.85 8.26 3.15
CA ALA A 44 1.68 7.52 3.62
C ALA A 44 0.43 8.39 3.57
N MET A 45 -0.60 7.89 2.90
CA MET A 45 -1.88 8.59 2.68
C MET A 45 -2.97 8.11 3.63
N GLY A 46 -2.85 6.87 4.11
CA GLY A 46 -3.77 6.27 5.05
C GLY A 46 -3.32 4.88 5.46
N ALA A 47 -3.68 4.48 6.67
CA ALA A 47 -3.46 3.14 7.18
C ALA A 47 -4.68 2.69 7.99
N ARG A 48 -5.01 1.40 7.92
CA ARG A 48 -6.14 0.83 8.67
C ARG A 48 -5.73 -0.49 9.29
N GLY A 49 -5.91 -0.63 10.61
CA GLY A 49 -5.62 -1.89 11.31
C GLY A 49 -4.15 -2.31 11.30
N LEU A 50 -3.24 -1.50 10.74
CA LEU A 50 -1.83 -1.84 10.62
C LEU A 50 -1.13 -1.70 11.99
N PRO A 51 -0.62 -2.80 12.57
CA PRO A 51 0.15 -2.72 13.81
C PRO A 51 1.44 -1.94 13.60
N ALA A 52 1.86 -1.13 14.57
CA ALA A 52 3.07 -0.31 14.49
C ALA A 52 4.34 -1.13 14.19
N ALA A 53 4.40 -2.38 14.66
CA ALA A 53 5.53 -3.28 14.38
C ALA A 53 5.63 -3.70 12.89
N LEU A 54 4.52 -3.65 12.14
CA LEU A 54 4.48 -4.03 10.72
C LEU A 54 4.68 -2.83 9.77
N GLU A 55 4.50 -1.61 10.27
CA GLU A 55 4.55 -0.39 9.46
C GLU A 55 5.88 -0.19 8.70
N PRO A 56 7.07 -0.44 9.29
CA PRO A 56 8.32 -0.35 8.54
C PRO A 56 8.41 -1.36 7.39
N GLY A 57 7.94 -2.60 7.62
CA GLY A 57 7.92 -3.65 6.60
C GLY A 57 6.94 -3.33 5.47
N ALA A 58 5.72 -2.91 5.81
CA ALA A 58 4.71 -2.50 4.83
C ALA A 58 5.18 -1.30 4.00
N THR A 59 5.84 -0.32 4.62
CA THR A 59 6.43 0.83 3.94
C THR A 59 7.53 0.41 2.96
N ALA A 60 8.43 -0.48 3.37
CA ALA A 60 9.50 -1.00 2.51
C ALA A 60 8.95 -1.82 1.34
N VAL A 61 7.94 -2.66 1.56
CA VAL A 61 7.23 -3.39 0.50
C VAL A 61 6.59 -2.43 -0.50
N GLY A 62 5.88 -1.41 -0.01
CA GLY A 62 5.26 -0.40 -0.87
C GLY A 62 6.28 0.37 -1.71
N GLN A 63 7.44 0.72 -1.15
CA GLN A 63 8.57 1.29 -1.91
C GLN A 63 9.04 0.34 -3.02
N CYS A 64 9.19 -0.96 -2.71
CA CYS A 64 9.61 -1.96 -3.68
C CYS A 64 8.60 -2.08 -4.84
N VAL A 65 7.31 -2.11 -4.53
CA VAL A 65 6.22 -2.18 -5.53
C VAL A 65 6.18 -0.93 -6.38
N ILE A 66 6.29 0.27 -5.79
CA ILE A 66 6.35 1.53 -6.55
C ILE A 66 7.53 1.52 -7.53
N LYS A 67 8.70 1.05 -7.09
CA LYS A 67 9.92 1.02 -7.91
C LYS A 67 9.87 -0.04 -9.02
N SER A 68 9.39 -1.23 -8.70
CA SER A 68 9.32 -2.35 -9.66
C SER A 68 8.14 -2.23 -10.61
N ARG A 69 7.06 -1.55 -10.21
CA ARG A 69 5.75 -1.49 -10.89
C ARG A 69 5.06 -2.85 -11.02
N GLU A 70 5.48 -3.82 -10.21
CA GLU A 70 4.94 -5.16 -10.21
C GLU A 70 4.20 -5.43 -8.89
N LEU A 71 3.19 -6.30 -8.97
CA LEU A 71 2.58 -6.87 -7.77
C LEU A 71 3.64 -7.61 -6.96
N PHE A 72 3.53 -7.53 -5.64
CA PHE A 72 4.34 -8.33 -4.73
C PHE A 72 3.46 -9.13 -3.77
N CYS A 73 3.81 -10.38 -3.52
CA CYS A 73 3.18 -11.19 -2.49
C CYS A 73 4.19 -12.14 -1.84
N ALA A 74 4.06 -12.34 -0.54
CA ALA A 74 4.85 -13.32 0.21
C ALA A 74 4.06 -13.86 1.39
N ALA A 75 4.28 -15.13 1.73
CA ALA A 75 3.69 -15.73 2.93
C ALA A 75 4.38 -15.25 4.23
N ASP A 76 5.64 -14.83 4.14
CA ASP A 76 6.41 -14.23 5.23
C ASP A 76 7.45 -13.27 4.64
N ILE A 77 7.37 -11.98 4.95
CA ILE A 77 8.33 -10.98 4.46
C ILE A 77 9.67 -11.01 5.21
N SER A 78 9.70 -11.58 6.42
CA SER A 78 10.93 -11.61 7.24
C SER A 78 12.01 -12.53 6.65
N VAL A 79 11.63 -13.48 5.80
CA VAL A 79 12.55 -14.37 5.09
C VAL A 79 13.04 -13.81 3.75
N ASP A 80 12.44 -12.72 3.26
CA ASP A 80 12.87 -12.06 2.03
C ASP A 80 13.99 -11.06 2.34
N ARG A 81 15.17 -11.29 1.73
CA ARG A 81 16.37 -10.47 1.95
C ARG A 81 16.19 -8.99 1.59
N ARG A 82 15.22 -8.63 0.75
CA ARG A 82 14.91 -7.23 0.42
C ARG A 82 14.32 -6.47 1.61
N PHE A 83 13.73 -7.17 2.57
CA PHE A 83 13.05 -6.61 3.74
C PHE A 83 13.71 -7.08 5.04
N ALA A 84 15.03 -7.25 5.04
CA ALA A 84 15.78 -7.71 6.19
C ALA A 84 15.46 -6.88 7.45
N GLY A 85 15.09 -7.55 8.54
CA GLY A 85 14.69 -6.91 9.80
C GLY A 85 13.20 -6.58 9.90
N ALA A 86 12.39 -6.87 8.87
CA ALA A 86 10.94 -6.79 8.97
C ALA A 86 10.40 -7.85 9.96
N ALA A 87 9.35 -7.48 10.69
CA ALA A 87 8.60 -8.43 11.49
C ALA A 87 7.91 -9.48 10.59
N PRO A 88 7.76 -10.74 11.04
CA PRO A 88 7.10 -11.79 10.26
C PRO A 88 5.64 -11.43 9.95
N ALA A 89 5.29 -11.45 8.67
CA ALA A 89 3.94 -11.20 8.18
C ALA A 89 3.78 -11.69 6.74
N ALA A 90 2.60 -12.24 6.42
CA ALA A 90 2.18 -12.38 5.03
C ALA A 90 1.87 -10.99 4.47
N VAL A 91 2.12 -10.80 3.18
CA VAL A 91 1.87 -9.52 2.51
C VAL A 91 1.33 -9.74 1.10
N VAL A 92 0.46 -8.84 0.68
CA VAL A 92 0.09 -8.62 -0.72
C VAL A 92 0.15 -7.11 -1.01
N ALA A 93 0.75 -6.74 -2.12
CA ALA A 93 0.93 -5.35 -2.48
C ALA A 93 0.74 -5.11 -3.98
N PHE A 94 0.03 -4.03 -4.30
CA PHE A 94 -0.39 -3.67 -5.65
C PHE A 94 0.13 -2.28 -6.02
N PRO A 95 0.70 -2.09 -7.21
CA PRO A 95 0.97 -0.74 -7.71
C PRO A 95 -0.35 -0.02 -7.97
N LEU A 96 -0.46 1.23 -7.53
CA LEU A 96 -1.55 2.11 -7.90
C LEU A 96 -1.14 2.87 -9.15
N GLU A 97 -1.90 2.76 -10.23
CA GLU A 97 -1.55 3.35 -11.53
C GLU A 97 -2.57 4.40 -11.99
N CYS A 98 -2.06 5.47 -12.59
CA CYS A 98 -2.86 6.49 -13.27
C CYS A 98 -2.18 6.85 -14.58
N ARG A 99 -2.90 6.67 -15.70
CA ARG A 99 -2.43 7.00 -17.06
C ARG A 99 -1.06 6.38 -17.40
N GLY A 100 -0.88 5.09 -17.07
CA GLY A 100 0.36 4.35 -17.35
C GLY A 100 1.56 4.74 -16.46
N ARG A 101 1.30 5.49 -15.38
CA ARG A 101 2.32 5.84 -14.37
C ARG A 101 1.91 5.27 -13.03
N THR A 102 2.85 4.62 -12.35
CA THR A 102 2.69 4.24 -10.94
C THR A 102 2.69 5.50 -10.08
N VAL A 103 1.59 5.75 -9.37
CA VAL A 103 1.37 6.91 -8.50
C VAL A 103 1.43 6.55 -7.02
N GLY A 104 1.54 5.26 -6.70
CA GLY A 104 1.55 4.79 -5.32
C GLY A 104 1.53 3.27 -5.20
N ALA A 105 1.29 2.78 -4.00
CA ALA A 105 1.06 1.37 -3.71
C ALA A 105 -0.01 1.20 -2.64
N LEU A 106 -0.75 0.11 -2.74
CA LEU A 106 -1.62 -0.42 -1.70
C LEU A 106 -0.96 -1.69 -1.15
N VAL A 107 -0.79 -1.77 0.17
CA VAL A 107 -0.13 -2.89 0.86
C VAL A 107 -1.08 -3.43 1.92
N GLY A 108 -1.28 -4.74 1.95
CA GLY A 108 -2.07 -5.48 2.95
C GLY A 108 -1.34 -6.70 3.47
#